data_AF-A0AAJ1N4U7-F1
#
_entry.id   AF-A0AAJ1N4U7-F1
#
_cell.length_a   1.000
_cell.length_b   1.000
_cell.length_c   1.000
_cell.angle_alpha   90.00
_cell.angle_beta   90.00
_cell.angle_gamma   90.00
#
_symmetry.space_group_name_H-M   'P 1'
#
loop_
_entity.id
_entity.type
_entity.pdbx_description
1 polymer ?
#
loop_
_entity_poly.entity_id
_entity_poly.type
_entity_poly.pdbx_seq_one_letter_code
_entity_poly.pdbx_strand_id
1 'polypeptide(L)'
;MKADYGGSHTQKELRDRWQTPLPLFTALDAEFGFYLDAAADKNNALCSHYLTEKDDSLNCDWESYGAIWVNPPYSEIQPWVNKAAEQCKKQLQPIVMLVPADTSV
;
A
#
# COMPACT_ATOMS: atom_id res chain seq x y z
N MET A 1 14.30 -4.65 -21.44
CA MET A 1 14.07 -4.77 -19.98
C MET A 1 13.80 -3.37 -19.47
N LYS A 2 12.59 -3.08 -18.97
CA LYS A 2 12.32 -1.75 -18.38
C LYS A 2 13.07 -1.69 -17.06
N ALA A 3 13.94 -0.70 -16.92
CA ALA A 3 14.53 -0.37 -15.62
C ALA A 3 13.39 0.08 -14.70
N ASP A 4 13.28 -0.61 -13.58
CA ASP A 4 12.37 -0.34 -12.49
C ASP A 4 12.84 0.88 -11.67
N TYR A 5 11.91 1.47 -10.92
CA TYR A 5 12.13 2.71 -10.17
C TYR A 5 13.45 2.68 -9.38
N GLY A 6 14.40 3.52 -9.78
CA GLY A 6 15.66 3.76 -9.08
C GLY A 6 16.85 2.84 -9.42
N GLY A 7 16.76 1.92 -10.38
CA GLY A 7 17.90 1.08 -10.79
C GLY A 7 18.42 0.15 -9.68
N SER A 8 17.54 -0.26 -8.76
CA SER A 8 17.87 -1.12 -7.62
C SER A 8 18.32 -2.52 -8.08
N HIS A 9 19.36 -3.05 -7.45
CA HIS A 9 19.83 -4.43 -7.64
C HIS A 9 19.12 -5.45 -6.75
N THR A 10 18.16 -5.00 -5.93
CA THR A 10 17.37 -5.89 -5.06
C THR A 10 16.39 -6.69 -5.90
N GLN A 11 16.23 -7.99 -5.61
CA GLN A 11 15.26 -8.84 -6.32
C GLN A 11 13.84 -8.25 -6.22
N LYS A 12 13.09 -8.34 -7.32
CA LYS A 12 11.76 -7.73 -7.45
C LYS A 12 10.83 -8.20 -6.34
N GLU A 13 10.85 -9.49 -6.03
CA GLU A 13 10.01 -10.15 -5.03
C GLU A 13 10.29 -9.65 -3.61
N LEU A 14 11.51 -9.17 -3.35
CA LEU A 14 11.89 -8.58 -2.06
C LEU A 14 11.45 -7.13 -1.97
N ARG A 15 11.56 -6.37 -3.06
CA ARG A 15 11.18 -4.95 -3.10
C ARG A 15 9.66 -4.78 -3.03
N ASP A 16 8.91 -5.63 -3.73
CA ASP A 16 7.45 -5.61 -3.73
C ASP A 16 6.85 -5.97 -2.35
N ARG A 17 7.68 -6.48 -1.42
CA ARG A 17 7.29 -6.85 -0.04
C ARG A 17 7.97 -5.98 1.03
N TRP A 18 8.64 -4.89 0.64
CA TRP A 18 9.31 -4.02 1.61
C TRP A 18 8.31 -3.37 2.56
N GLN A 19 8.54 -3.59 3.86
CA GLN A 19 7.76 -2.93 4.92
C GLN A 19 8.06 -1.43 4.94
N THR A 20 7.04 -0.62 5.20
CA THR A 20 7.23 0.81 5.46
C THR A 20 8.08 1.00 6.74
N PRO A 21 9.08 1.90 6.76
CA PRO A 21 9.81 2.21 7.99
C PRO A 21 8.86 2.64 9.11
N LEU A 22 8.95 1.98 10.28
CA LEU A 22 8.02 2.21 11.39
C LEU A 22 7.86 3.69 11.79
N PRO A 23 8.91 4.53 11.88
CA PRO A 23 8.72 5.93 12.25
C PRO A 23 7.83 6.72 11.27
N LEU A 24 7.91 6.40 9.98
CA LEU A 24 7.06 7.02 8.96
C LEU A 24 5.60 6.57 9.12
N PHE A 25 5.39 5.26 9.26
CA PHE A 25 4.06 4.71 9.46
C PHE A 25 3.41 5.26 10.73
N THR A 26 4.12 5.23 11.88
CA THR A 26 3.60 5.72 13.17
C THR A 26 3.23 7.21 13.11
N ALA A 27 3.99 8.05 12.41
CA ALA A 27 3.66 9.46 12.26
C ALA A 27 2.35 9.66 11.47
N LEU A 28 2.18 8.92 10.38
CA LEU A 28 0.97 8.98 9.56
C LEU A 28 -0.22 8.33 10.28
N ASP A 29 -0.01 7.24 11.00
CA ASP A 29 -1.04 6.59 11.81
C ASP A 29 -1.58 7.52 12.90
N ALA A 30 -0.70 8.30 13.54
CA ALA A 30 -1.11 9.32 14.51
C ALA A 30 -1.96 10.44 13.89
N GLU A 31 -1.80 10.73 12.59
CA GLU A 31 -2.57 11.74 11.85
C GLU A 31 -3.91 11.20 11.33
N PHE A 32 -3.90 10.00 10.77
CA PHE A 32 -5.04 9.45 10.01
C PHE A 32 -5.82 8.35 10.73
N GLY A 33 -5.22 7.66 11.70
CA GLY A 33 -5.81 6.53 12.43
C GLY A 33 -6.08 5.33 11.52
N PHE A 34 -5.04 4.59 11.16
CA PHE A 34 -5.17 3.45 10.24
C PHE A 34 -5.83 2.26 10.91
N TYR A 35 -6.83 1.72 10.22
CA TYR A 35 -7.50 0.49 10.61
C TYR A 35 -7.05 -0.70 9.77
N LEU A 36 -6.89 -0.48 8.45
CA LEU A 36 -6.59 -1.52 7.47
C LEU A 36 -5.26 -1.24 6.75
N ASP A 37 -4.43 -2.27 6.60
CA ASP A 37 -3.29 -2.30 5.69
C ASP A 37 -3.65 -3.14 4.44
N ALA A 38 -3.95 -2.46 3.33
CA ALA A 38 -4.54 -3.12 2.15
C ALA A 38 -3.50 -3.86 1.28
N ALA A 39 -2.20 -3.67 1.53
CA ALA A 39 -1.12 -4.19 0.70
C ALA A 39 0.01 -4.77 1.56
N ALA A 40 -0.27 -5.88 2.22
CA ALA A 40 0.66 -6.48 3.17
C ALA A 40 0.76 -8.01 3.06
N ASP A 41 1.56 -8.59 3.94
CA ASP A 41 1.62 -9.99 4.26
C ASP A 41 1.83 -10.16 5.78
N LYS A 42 1.83 -11.40 6.26
CA LYS A 42 1.96 -11.73 7.68
C LYS A 42 3.25 -11.23 8.36
N ASN A 43 4.30 -10.91 7.59
CA ASN A 43 5.61 -10.50 8.07
C ASN A 43 5.82 -8.99 7.95
N ASN A 44 5.03 -8.29 7.12
CA ASN A 44 5.19 -6.85 6.88
C ASN A 44 3.96 -5.99 7.21
N ALA A 45 2.85 -6.59 7.62
CA ALA A 45 1.65 -5.86 8.02
C ALA A 45 1.93 -4.91 9.19
N LEU A 46 1.35 -3.71 9.09
CA LEU A 46 1.47 -2.66 10.11
C LEU A 46 0.16 -2.40 10.86
N CYS A 47 -0.96 -2.89 10.32
CA CYS A 47 -2.27 -2.91 10.97
C CYS A 47 -2.64 -4.32 11.45
N SER A 48 -3.47 -4.42 12.49
CA SER A 48 -4.03 -5.72 12.91
C SER A 48 -4.98 -6.31 11.87
N HIS A 49 -5.68 -5.46 11.13
CA HIS A 49 -6.44 -5.84 9.94
C HIS A 49 -5.58 -5.57 8.71
N TYR A 50 -5.33 -6.60 7.92
CA TYR A 50 -4.53 -6.48 6.70
C TYR A 50 -4.98 -7.48 5.64
N LEU A 51 -4.79 -7.11 4.38
CA LEU A 51 -5.02 -7.98 3.24
C LEU A 51 -3.70 -8.53 2.74
N THR A 52 -3.72 -9.80 2.35
CA THR A 52 -2.60 -10.53 1.78
C THR A 52 -2.82 -10.79 0.29
N GLU A 53 -1.78 -11.27 -0.40
CA GLU A 53 -1.90 -11.77 -1.78
C GLU A 53 -3.01 -12.82 -1.95
N LYS A 54 -3.35 -13.59 -0.90
CA LYS A 54 -4.40 -14.61 -0.94
C LYS A 54 -5.81 -14.02 -0.96
N ASP A 55 -5.97 -12.83 -0.41
CA ASP A 55 -7.26 -12.13 -0.33
C ASP A 55 -7.58 -11.44 -1.66
N ASP A 56 -6.60 -11.33 -2.56
CA ASP A 56 -6.70 -10.65 -3.84
C ASP A 56 -7.26 -9.23 -3.68
N SER A 57 -6.47 -8.39 -3.00
CA SER A 57 -6.85 -7.03 -2.56
C SER A 57 -7.40 -6.14 -3.67
N LEU A 58 -7.02 -6.37 -4.94
CA LEU A 58 -7.55 -5.61 -6.08
C LEU A 58 -8.99 -6.01 -6.44
N ASN A 59 -9.39 -7.24 -6.11
CA ASN A 59 -10.71 -7.81 -6.43
C ASN A 59 -11.63 -7.99 -5.21
N CYS A 60 -11.18 -7.65 -4.00
CA CYS A 60 -12.03 -7.63 -2.80
C CYS A 60 -12.38 -6.19 -2.37
N ASP A 61 -13.26 -6.07 -1.36
CA ASP A 61 -13.54 -4.79 -0.72
C ASP A 61 -12.56 -4.52 0.42
N TRP A 62 -12.24 -3.24 0.62
CA TRP A 62 -11.37 -2.76 1.70
C TRP A 62 -12.22 -2.29 2.88
N GLU A 63 -13.02 -3.21 3.44
CA GLU A 63 -13.88 -2.91 4.59
C GLU A 63 -13.05 -2.38 5.76
N SER A 64 -13.33 -1.15 6.18
CA SER A 64 -12.52 -0.45 7.17
C SER A 64 -13.38 0.47 8.05
N TYR A 65 -13.06 0.52 9.34
CA TYR A 65 -13.65 1.45 10.30
C TYR A 65 -12.76 2.69 10.57
N GLY A 66 -11.66 2.83 9.84
CA GLY A 66 -10.75 3.97 9.90
C GLY A 66 -10.01 4.18 8.57
N ALA A 67 -8.95 4.98 8.60
CA ALA A 67 -8.16 5.22 7.39
C ALA A 67 -7.50 3.92 6.90
N ILE A 68 -7.21 3.87 5.60
CA ILE A 68 -6.61 2.71 4.93
C ILE A 68 -5.20 3.07 4.51
N TRP A 69 -4.24 2.26 4.93
CA TRP A 69 -2.85 2.33 4.50
C TRP A 69 -2.61 1.45 3.27
N VAL A 70 -1.83 1.95 2.30
CA VAL A 70 -1.42 1.19 1.13
C VAL A 70 0.06 1.44 0.84
N ASN A 71 0.88 0.42 1.03
CA ASN A 71 2.25 0.38 0.52
C ASN A 71 2.33 -0.72 -0.55
N PRO A 72 1.88 -0.43 -1.80
CA PRO A 72 1.67 -1.46 -2.81
C PRO A 72 2.99 -2.04 -3.32
N PRO A 73 2.97 -3.16 -4.07
CA PRO A 73 4.07 -3.55 -4.93
C PRO A 73 4.46 -2.43 -5.91
N TYR A 74 5.71 -1.95 -5.85
CA TYR A 74 6.15 -0.80 -6.67
C TYR A 74 6.35 -1.14 -8.13
N SER A 75 6.36 -2.43 -8.48
CA SER A 75 6.46 -2.87 -9.86
C SER A 75 5.21 -2.56 -10.69
N GLU A 76 4.02 -2.49 -10.07
CA GLU A 76 2.75 -2.24 -10.76
C GLU A 76 1.78 -1.43 -9.88
N ILE A 77 1.96 -0.11 -9.84
CA ILE A 77 1.24 0.79 -8.92
C ILE A 77 -0.13 1.22 -9.48
N GLN A 78 -0.29 1.31 -10.80
CA GLN A 78 -1.49 1.88 -11.41
C GLN A 78 -2.81 1.19 -10.98
N PRO A 79 -2.89 -0.15 -10.91
CA PRO A 79 -4.10 -0.82 -10.43
C PRO A 79 -4.45 -0.45 -8.98
N TRP A 80 -3.45 -0.28 -8.12
CA TRP A 80 -3.64 0.11 -6.71
C TRP A 80 -4.17 1.54 -6.57
N VAL A 81 -3.69 2.47 -7.40
CA VAL A 81 -4.21 3.85 -7.42
C VAL A 81 -5.68 3.87 -7.84
N ASN A 82 -6.03 3.11 -8.87
CA ASN A 82 -7.42 3.01 -9.32
C ASN A 82 -8.31 2.39 -8.23
N LYS A 83 -7.82 1.33 -7.58
CA LYS A 83 -8.53 0.66 -6.48
C LYS A 83 -8.70 1.57 -5.27
N ALA A 84 -7.68 2.34 -4.90
CA ALA A 84 -7.76 3.31 -3.82
C ALA A 84 -8.81 4.40 -4.12
N ALA A 85 -8.86 4.91 -5.35
CA ALA A 85 -9.88 5.89 -5.73
C ALA A 85 -11.31 5.33 -5.68
N GLU A 86 -11.50 4.06 -6.04
CA GLU A 86 -12.76 3.34 -5.90
C GLU A 86 -13.15 3.17 -4.42
N GLN A 87 -12.24 2.64 -3.61
CA GLN A 87 -12.51 2.29 -2.22
C GLN A 87 -12.65 3.52 -1.31
N CYS A 88 -11.93 4.62 -1.59
CA CYS A 88 -12.12 5.90 -0.90
C CYS A 88 -13.57 6.38 -1.00
N LYS A 89 -14.18 6.30 -2.20
CA LYS A 89 -15.58 6.66 -2.41
C LYS A 89 -16.55 5.67 -1.76
N LYS A 90 -16.23 4.38 -1.81
CA LYS A 90 -17.10 3.30 -1.30
C LYS A 90 -17.15 3.26 0.23
N GLN A 91 -15.98 3.37 0.88
CA GLN A 91 -15.84 3.24 2.32
C GLN A 91 -16.06 4.57 3.06
N LEU A 92 -15.97 5.71 2.34
CA LEU A 92 -15.97 7.05 2.92
C LEU A 92 -14.86 7.23 3.97
N GLN A 93 -13.70 6.59 3.73
CA GLN A 93 -12.52 6.64 4.58
C GLN A 93 -11.34 7.27 3.82
N PRO A 94 -10.44 7.99 4.51
CA PRO A 94 -9.17 8.41 3.93
C PRO A 94 -8.33 7.20 3.50
N ILE A 95 -7.65 7.33 2.37
CA ILE A 95 -6.66 6.35 1.93
C ILE A 95 -5.32 7.06 1.75
N VAL A 96 -4.29 6.53 2.40
CA VAL A 96 -2.92 7.06 2.33
C VAL A 96 -2.05 6.02 1.63
N MET A 97 -1.38 6.44 0.56
CA MET A 97 -0.54 5.58 -0.27
C MET A 97 0.92 6.03 -0.22
N LEU A 98 1.84 5.08 -0.01
CA LEU A 98 3.27 5.29 -0.21
C LEU A 98 3.66 4.87 -1.63
N VAL A 99 4.01 5.84 -2.47
CA VAL A 99 4.39 5.63 -3.87
C VAL A 99 5.73 6.28 -4.19
N PRO A 100 6.48 5.79 -5.19
CA PRO A 100 7.67 6.47 -5.68
C PRO A 100 7.33 7.89 -6.15
N ALA A 101 8.18 8.85 -5.79
CA ALA A 101 8.13 10.18 -6.37
C ALA A 101 8.68 10.13 -7.81
N ASP A 102 7.80 9.87 -8.77
CA ASP A 102 8.14 9.98 -10.19
C ASP A 102 8.12 11.45 -10.60
N THR A 103 9.31 12.02 -10.82
CA THR A 103 9.48 13.40 -11.32
C THR A 103 9.81 13.43 -12.80
N SER A 104 9.61 12.33 -13.52
CA SER A 104 9.88 12.25 -14.96
C SER A 104 8.90 13.16 -15.70
N VAL A 105 9.43 14.05 -16.54
CA VAL A 105 8.69 14.95 -17.43
C VAL A 105 8.47 14.35 -18.81
#